data_AF-A0A1C6PH11-F1
#
_entry.id   AF-A0A1C6PH11-F1
#
_cell.length_a   1.000
_cell.length_b   1.000
_cell.length_c   1.000
_cell.angle_alpha   90.00
_cell.angle_beta   90.00
_cell.angle_gamma   90.00
#
_symmetry.space_group_name_H-M   'P 1'
#
loop_
_entity.id
_entity.type
_entity.pdbx_description
1 polymer ?
#
loop_
_entity_poly.entity_id
_entity_poly.type
_entity_poly.pdbx_seq_one_letter_code
_entity_poly.pdbx_strand_id
1 'polypeptide(L)'
;MRLRAEFTTEPFDLDEPPRHALVARDVVHSAPLDSVDVGPFGNTVEGRAEDVLEAVRAVLNDSLGAGATRISLQLNVLTDEDEDAGTDADADTDTAPGTAGGGA
;
A
#
# COMPACT_ATOMS: atom_id res chain seq x y z
N MET A 1 -2.60 -8.19 -15.55
CA MET A 1 -1.79 -8.37 -14.33
C MET A 1 -2.00 -7.13 -13.48
N ARG A 2 -2.26 -7.32 -12.19
CA ARG A 2 -2.33 -6.20 -11.25
C ARG A 2 -1.03 -6.14 -10.45
N LEU A 3 -0.63 -4.93 -10.13
CA LEU A 3 0.56 -4.65 -9.35
C LEU A 3 0.18 -3.88 -8.10
N ARG A 4 0.90 -4.18 -7.03
CA ARG A 4 1.03 -3.33 -5.85
C ARG A 4 2.44 -2.78 -5.82
N ALA A 5 2.56 -1.48 -5.57
CA ALA A 5 3.82 -0.83 -5.31
C ALA A 5 3.81 -0.20 -3.92
N GLU A 6 4.85 -0.47 -3.15
CA GLU A 6 5.09 0.18 -1.86
C GLU A 6 6.38 0.95 -1.93
N PHE A 7 6.36 2.22 -1.52
CA PHE A 7 7.55 3.05 -1.59
C PHE A 7 7.65 4.12 -0.52
N THR A 8 8.89 4.48 -0.23
CA THR A 8 9.27 5.61 0.62
C THR A 8 10.28 6.49 -0.08
N THR A 9 10.28 7.77 0.28
CA THR A 9 11.25 8.77 -0.21
C THR A 9 11.93 9.43 0.97
N GLU A 10 13.23 9.64 0.87
CA GLU A 10 14.08 10.23 1.92
C GLU A 10 14.81 11.48 1.40
N PRO A 11 15.21 12.42 2.28
CA PRO A 11 15.20 12.34 3.74
C PRO A 11 13.82 12.55 4.37
N PHE A 12 13.55 11.87 5.50
CA PHE A 12 12.34 12.11 6.29
C PHE A 12 12.48 13.36 7.16
N ASP A 13 11.36 14.04 7.34
CA ASP A 13 11.18 15.13 8.29
C ASP A 13 9.87 14.86 9.07
N LEU A 14 9.94 14.95 10.41
CA LEU A 14 8.82 14.62 11.29
C LEU A 14 7.89 15.82 11.56
N ASP A 15 8.34 17.03 11.25
CA ASP A 15 7.60 18.26 11.49
C ASP A 15 6.74 18.63 10.27
N GLU A 16 7.33 18.59 9.06
CA GLU A 16 6.63 18.89 7.81
C GLU A 16 6.99 17.89 6.70
N PRO A 17 6.03 17.45 5.86
CA PRO A 17 6.35 16.63 4.71
C PRO A 17 7.32 17.35 3.76
N PRO A 18 8.50 16.75 3.47
CA PRO A 18 9.46 17.38 2.58
C PRO A 18 8.94 17.44 1.14
N ARG A 19 9.43 18.40 0.36
CA ARG A 19 8.94 18.68 -1.01
C ARG A 19 8.89 17.43 -1.90
N HIS A 20 9.89 16.57 -1.82
CA HIS A 20 9.93 15.36 -2.62
C HIS A 20 8.81 14.35 -2.26
N ALA A 21 8.41 14.30 -0.98
CA ALA A 21 7.31 13.45 -0.54
C ALA A 21 5.96 14.01 -1.02
N LEU A 22 5.78 15.33 -1.02
CA LEU A 22 4.60 15.98 -1.59
C LEU A 22 4.48 15.72 -3.09
N VAL A 23 5.58 15.88 -3.84
CA VAL A 23 5.61 15.58 -5.28
C VAL A 23 5.27 14.12 -5.56
N ALA A 24 5.82 13.18 -4.78
CA ALA A 24 5.49 11.76 -4.93
C ALA A 24 3.99 11.49 -4.73
N ARG A 25 3.38 12.12 -3.73
CA ARG A 25 1.94 12.03 -3.44
C ARG A 25 1.09 12.60 -4.58
N ASP A 26 1.48 13.75 -5.11
CA ASP A 26 0.77 14.38 -6.22
C ASP A 26 0.79 13.49 -7.48
N VAL A 27 1.94 12.86 -7.76
CA VAL A 27 2.08 11.92 -8.89
C VAL A 27 1.11 10.75 -8.75
N VAL A 28 1.09 10.07 -7.60
CA VAL A 28 0.23 8.88 -7.42
C VAL A 28 -1.26 9.25 -7.36
N HIS A 29 -1.63 10.40 -6.79
CA HIS A 29 -3.03 10.85 -6.79
C HIS A 29 -3.53 11.29 -8.17
N SER A 30 -2.62 11.66 -9.08
CA SER A 30 -2.97 12.09 -10.44
C SER A 30 -3.01 10.93 -11.44
N ALA A 31 -2.49 9.76 -11.07
CA ALA A 31 -2.42 8.59 -11.93
C ALA A 31 -3.76 7.80 -11.91
N PRO A 32 -4.09 7.08 -13.00
CA PRO A 32 -5.30 6.26 -13.07
C PRO A 32 -5.13 4.93 -12.31
N LEU A 33 -4.86 5.02 -11.01
CA LEU A 33 -4.64 3.88 -10.11
C LEU A 33 -5.94 3.43 -9.44
N ASP A 34 -6.03 2.15 -9.12
CA ASP A 34 -7.22 1.58 -8.46
C ASP A 34 -7.28 1.98 -6.98
N SER A 35 -6.11 2.00 -6.31
CA SER A 35 -5.98 2.34 -4.90
C SER A 35 -4.70 3.13 -4.66
N VAL A 36 -4.79 4.11 -3.76
CA VAL A 36 -3.68 4.95 -3.29
C VAL A 36 -3.84 5.15 -1.79
N ASP A 37 -2.93 4.58 -1.02
CA ASP A 37 -2.82 4.79 0.42
C ASP A 37 -1.51 5.52 0.75
N VAL A 38 -1.63 6.66 1.40
CA VAL A 38 -0.50 7.55 1.71
C VAL A 38 -0.38 7.65 3.23
N GLY A 39 0.61 6.95 3.77
CA GLY A 39 0.91 6.94 5.19
C GLY A 39 2.10 7.84 5.56
N PRO A 40 2.35 7.99 6.87
CA PRO A 40 3.54 8.67 7.38
C PRO A 40 4.84 7.86 7.17
N PHE A 41 4.73 6.53 7.03
CA PHE A 41 5.88 5.62 6.93
C PHE A 41 6.08 5.00 5.53
N GLY A 42 5.24 5.37 4.57
CA GLY A 42 5.27 4.81 3.22
C GLY A 42 3.99 5.08 2.47
N ASN A 43 4.04 4.81 1.18
CA ASN A 43 2.91 4.93 0.28
C ASN A 43 2.70 3.58 -0.39
N THR A 44 1.45 3.18 -0.53
CA THR A 44 1.03 1.97 -1.22
C THR A 44 0.13 2.37 -2.37
N VAL A 45 0.36 1.81 -3.55
CA VAL A 45 -0.53 1.98 -4.69
C VAL A 45 -0.81 0.65 -5.35
N GLU A 46 -2.02 0.50 -5.87
CA GLU A 46 -2.44 -0.71 -6.59
C GLU A 46 -3.12 -0.33 -7.90
N GLY A 47 -2.95 -1.16 -8.91
CA GLY A 47 -3.49 -0.88 -10.23
C GLY A 47 -3.11 -1.90 -11.29
N ARG A 48 -3.52 -1.63 -12.53
CA ARG A 48 -3.01 -2.32 -13.71
C ARG A 48 -1.51 -2.12 -13.84
N ALA A 49 -0.83 -3.14 -14.35
CA ALA A 49 0.62 -3.15 -14.43
C ALA A 49 1.20 -1.95 -15.20
N GLU A 50 0.62 -1.57 -16.35
CA GLU A 50 1.07 -0.40 -17.10
C GLU A 50 0.96 0.91 -16.30
N ASP A 51 -0.18 1.13 -15.65
CA ASP A 51 -0.48 2.36 -14.92
C ASP A 51 0.42 2.49 -13.67
N VAL A 52 0.64 1.38 -12.95
CA VAL A 52 1.55 1.33 -11.79
C VAL A 52 2.99 1.57 -12.21
N LEU A 53 3.46 0.94 -13.30
CA LEU A 53 4.84 1.12 -13.76
C LEU A 53 5.09 2.54 -14.29
N GLU A 54 4.11 3.18 -14.92
CA GLU A 54 4.18 4.58 -15.31
C GLU A 54 4.25 5.50 -14.09
N ALA A 55 3.37 5.29 -13.10
CA ALA A 55 3.38 6.05 -11.85
C ALA A 55 4.72 5.89 -11.11
N VAL A 56 5.25 4.67 -11.00
CA VAL A 56 6.57 4.40 -10.39
C VAL A 56 7.67 5.17 -11.11
N ARG A 57 7.68 5.16 -12.45
CA ARG A 57 8.68 5.92 -13.22
C ARG A 57 8.61 7.41 -12.92
N ALA A 58 7.41 7.98 -12.86
CA ALA A 58 7.21 9.39 -12.53
C ALA A 58 7.64 9.71 -11.09
N VAL A 59 7.26 8.88 -10.10
CA VAL A 59 7.69 9.01 -8.70
C VAL A 59 9.22 9.01 -8.61
N LEU A 60 9.89 8.06 -9.25
CA LEU A 60 11.36 7.96 -9.23
C LEU A 60 12.00 9.23 -9.81
N ASN A 61 11.56 9.68 -10.98
CA ASN A 61 12.14 10.84 -11.65
C ASN A 61 11.87 12.14 -10.90
N ASP A 62 10.62 12.37 -10.52
CA ASP A 62 10.17 13.67 -10.04
C ASP A 62 10.53 13.87 -8.56
N SER A 63 10.51 12.81 -7.76
CA SER A 63 10.95 12.88 -6.35
C SER A 63 12.45 13.15 -6.26
N LEU A 64 13.27 12.49 -7.10
CA LEU A 64 14.71 12.78 -7.18
C LEU A 64 14.96 14.22 -7.63
N GLY A 65 14.26 14.68 -8.67
CA GLY A 65 14.31 16.07 -9.14
C GLY A 65 13.81 17.08 -8.09
N ALA A 66 12.99 16.63 -7.13
CA ALA A 66 12.48 17.44 -6.03
C ALA A 66 13.34 17.39 -4.76
N GLY A 67 14.47 16.68 -4.79
CA GLY A 67 15.43 16.64 -3.68
C GLY A 67 15.36 15.38 -2.82
N ALA A 68 14.67 14.33 -3.25
CA ALA A 68 14.86 13.02 -2.65
C ALA A 68 16.31 12.57 -2.88
N THR A 69 16.98 12.09 -1.84
CA THR A 69 18.32 11.51 -1.94
C THR A 69 18.29 9.99 -1.99
N ARG A 70 17.15 9.39 -1.63
CA ARG A 70 16.94 7.95 -1.68
C ARG A 70 15.46 7.63 -1.85
N ILE A 71 15.19 6.57 -2.60
CA ILE A 71 13.86 5.98 -2.76
C ILE A 71 13.99 4.48 -2.52
N SER A 72 13.13 3.93 -1.65
CA SER A 72 12.98 2.49 -1.48
C SER A 72 11.65 2.08 -2.09
N LEU A 73 11.65 1.01 -2.89
CA LEU A 73 10.48 0.56 -3.64
C LEU A 73 10.40 -0.97 -3.60
N GLN A 74 9.19 -1.48 -3.40
CA GLN A 74 8.83 -2.87 -3.61
C GLN A 74 7.70 -2.95 -4.64
N LEU A 75 7.74 -3.98 -5.49
CA LEU A 75 6.68 -4.29 -6.45
C LEU A 75 6.25 -5.73 -6.27
N ASN A 76 4.94 -5.94 -6.18
CA ASN A 76 4.30 -7.23 -6.03
C ASN A 76 3.28 -7.43 -7.15
N VAL A 77 3.25 -8.63 -7.72
CA VAL A 77 2.14 -9.05 -8.57
C VAL A 77 1.01 -9.51 -7.65
N LEU A 78 -0.17 -8.94 -7.84
CA LEU A 78 -1.37 -9.36 -7.13
C LEU A 78 -2.05 -10.49 -7.91
N THR A 79 -2.47 -11.54 -7.21
CA THR A 79 -3.39 -12.55 -7.76
C THR A 79 -4.82 -12.23 -7.33
N ASP A 80 -5.81 -12.75 -8.04
CA ASP A 80 -7.24 -12.50 -7.74
C ASP A 80 -7.67 -12.97 -6.32
N GLU A 81 -6.80 -13.67 -5.59
CA GLU A 81 -7.02 -14.14 -4.21
C GLU A 81 -6.62 -13.09 -3.15
N ASP A 82 -5.82 -12.08 -3.51
CA ASP A 82 -5.35 -11.03 -2.58
C ASP A 82 -6.42 -9.95 -2.31
N GLU A 83 -7.51 -9.92 -3.10
CA GLU A 83 -8.59 -8.93 -2.96
C GLU A 83 -9.53 -9.19 -1.76
N ASP A 84 -9.54 -10.42 -1.22
CA ASP A 84 -10.44 -10.84 -0.13
C ASP A 84 -9.81 -10.71 1.28
N ALA A 85 -8.48 -10.49 1.39
CA ALA A 85 -7.78 -10.45 2.68
C ALA A 85 -8.03 -9.16 3.51
N GLY A 86 -8.85 -8.23 3.01
CA GLY A 86 -9.16 -6.95 3.66
C GLY A 86 -10.41 -6.95 4.55
N THR A 87 -11.20 -8.03 4.62
CA THR A 87 -12.42 -8.08 5.44
C THR A 87 -12.53 -9.42 6.15
N ASP A 88 -11.90 -9.54 7.33
CA ASP A 88 -12.38 -10.36 8.47
C ASP A 88 -11.32 -10.41 9.58
N ALA A 89 -11.35 -9.43 10.46
CA ALA A 89 -10.73 -9.52 11.78
C ALA A 89 -11.74 -9.07 12.84
N ASP A 90 -12.94 -9.66 12.84
CA ASP A 90 -13.85 -9.72 13.99
C ASP A 90 -14.96 -10.76 13.73
N ALA A 91 -14.57 -12.04 13.64
CA ALA A 91 -15.50 -13.15 13.82
C ALA A 91 -15.08 -13.92 15.07
N ASP A 92 -15.61 -13.46 16.20
CA ASP A 92 -15.64 -14.12 17.49
C ASP A 92 -16.18 -15.56 17.36
N THR A 93 -15.30 -16.54 17.29
CA THR A 93 -15.68 -17.95 17.36
C THR A 93 -15.71 -18.41 18.82
N ASP A 94 -16.76 -18.03 19.56
CA ASP A 94 -17.14 -18.75 20.77
C ASP A 94 -17.97 -19.98 20.39
N THR A 95 -17.29 -21.10 20.11
CA THR A 95 -17.93 -22.41 20.05
C THR A 95 -17.58 -23.19 21.31
N ALA A 96 -18.46 -23.12 22.30
CA ALA A 96 -18.39 -23.94 23.51
C ALA A 96 -18.58 -25.44 23.18
N PRO A 97 -17.81 -26.36 23.77
CA PRO A 97 -18.02 -27.80 23.58
C PRO A 97 -19.16 -28.31 24.48
N GLY A 98 -20.11 -29.03 23.87
CA GLY A 98 -21.23 -29.67 24.57
C GLY A 98 -20.77 -30.79 25.51
N THR A 99 -21.21 -30.71 26.76
CA THR A 99 -21.12 -31.79 27.75
C THR A 99 -22.24 -32.80 27.54
N ALA A 100 -21.89 -33.98 27.00
CA ALA A 100 -22.74 -35.16 27.08
C ALA A 100 -22.38 -35.94 28.36
N GLY A 101 -23.30 -35.99 29.32
CA GLY A 101 -23.11 -36.76 30.54
C GLY A 101 -24.40 -36.95 31.34
N GLY A 102 -24.94 -38.18 31.29
CA GLY A 102 -25.62 -38.82 32.42
C GLY A 102 -27.15 -38.79 32.44
N GLY A 103 -27.76 -39.96 32.27
CA GLY A 103 -29.14 -40.24 32.65
C GLY A 103 -29.36 -41.76 32.69
N ALA A 104 -29.66 -42.26 33.88
CA ALA A 104 -29.78 -43.67 34.26
C ALA A 104 -31.00 -44.39 33.65
#